data_AF-A0A554P8R4-F1
#
_entry.id   AF-A0A554P8R4-F1
#
_cell.length_a   1.000
_cell.length_b   1.000
_cell.length_c   1.000
_cell.angle_alpha   90.00
_cell.angle_beta   90.00
_cell.angle_gamma   90.00
#
_symmetry.space_group_name_H-M   'P 1'
#
loop_
_entity.id
_entity.type
_entity.pdbx_description
1 polymer ?
#
loop_
_entity_poly.entity_id
_entity_poly.type
_entity_poly.pdbx_seq_one_letter_code
_entity_poly.pdbx_strand_id
1 'polypeptide(L)'
;MTDKPKLHLIQGTPAPDTPAEQVRKRVRAMPKPATMVQCHRCGGREVIETKIGVIMKSGKPTGGTKTLICVGCLLRGERVLML
;
A
#
# COMPACT_ATOMS: atom_id res chain seq x y z
N MET A 1 43.81 27.86 5.45
CA MET A 1 43.18 26.94 4.49
C MET A 1 42.43 25.90 5.29
N THR A 2 41.14 26.09 5.51
CA THR A 2 40.32 25.15 6.30
C THR A 2 39.52 24.33 5.30
N ASP A 3 40.17 23.34 4.69
CA ASP A 3 39.48 22.38 3.83
C ASP A 3 38.49 21.59 4.69
N LYS A 4 37.19 21.82 4.46
CA LYS A 4 36.14 21.04 5.10
C LYS A 4 36.27 19.59 4.61
N PRO A 5 36.35 18.60 5.51
CA PRO A 5 36.44 17.21 5.10
C PRO A 5 35.22 16.86 4.23
N LYS A 6 35.48 16.48 2.98
CA LYS A 6 34.46 16.03 2.03
C LYS A 6 33.99 14.64 2.47
N LEU A 7 32.84 14.60 3.15
CA LEU A 7 32.14 13.35 3.42
C LEU A 7 31.69 12.75 2.09
N HIS A 8 32.10 11.51 1.81
CA HIS A 8 31.64 10.75 0.66
C HIS A 8 30.52 9.83 1.12
N LEU A 9 29.33 9.97 0.54
CA LEU A 9 28.21 9.08 0.79
C LEU A 9 28.50 7.73 0.12
N ILE A 10 28.69 6.69 0.93
CA ILE A 10 28.77 5.31 0.46
C ILE A 10 27.34 4.80 0.34
N GLN A 11 26.98 4.29 -0.83
CA GLN A 11 25.68 3.65 -1.02
C GLN A 11 25.63 2.39 -0.12
N GLY A 12 24.84 2.45 0.94
CA GLY A 12 24.69 1.33 1.87
C GLY A 12 24.05 0.12 1.19
N THR A 13 24.48 -1.07 1.58
CA THR A 13 23.79 -2.32 1.22
C THR A 13 22.38 -2.28 1.81
N PRO A 14 21.32 -2.56 1.03
CA PRO A 14 19.96 -2.60 1.57
C PRO A 14 19.89 -3.61 2.72
N ALA A 15 19.19 -3.23 3.79
CA ALA A 15 18.97 -4.13 4.91
C ALA A 15 18.34 -5.43 4.41
N PRO A 16 18.78 -6.60 4.93
CA PRO A 16 18.18 -7.86 4.56
C PRO A 16 16.68 -7.84 4.90
N ASP A 17 15.89 -8.54 4.08
CA ASP A 17 14.45 -8.62 4.32
C ASP A 17 14.18 -9.22 5.70
N THR A 18 13.29 -8.57 6.45
CA THR A 18 12.70 -9.20 7.63
C THR A 18 11.91 -10.45 7.23
N PRO A 19 11.70 -11.43 8.14
CA PRO A 19 10.88 -12.61 7.83
C PRO A 19 9.49 -12.25 7.27
N ALA A 20 8.90 -11.15 7.77
CA ALA A 20 7.62 -10.65 7.28
C ALA A 20 7.70 -10.12 5.84
N GLU A 21 8.77 -9.40 5.47
CA GLU A 21 8.96 -8.93 4.09
C GLU A 21 9.21 -10.07 3.11
N GLN A 22 9.95 -11.11 3.52
CA GLN A 22 10.15 -12.32 2.71
C GLN A 22 8.80 -12.99 2.38
N VAL A 23 7.94 -13.15 3.39
CA VAL A 23 6.59 -13.70 3.18
C VAL A 23 5.77 -12.81 2.25
N ARG A 24 5.80 -11.48 2.41
CA ARG A 24 5.08 -10.54 1.54
C ARG A 24 5.57 -10.59 0.10
N LYS A 25 6.88 -10.69 -0.12
CA LYS A 25 7.47 -10.87 -1.47
C LYS A 25 6.97 -12.17 -2.10
N ARG A 26 7.00 -13.28 -1.35
CA ARG A 26 6.48 -14.57 -1.81
C ARG A 26 5.00 -14.51 -2.18
N VAL A 27 4.15 -13.94 -1.31
CA VAL A 27 2.69 -13.82 -1.55
C VAL A 27 2.40 -12.94 -2.77
N ARG A 28 3.17 -11.87 -2.98
CA ARG A 28 3.06 -11.02 -4.17
C ARG A 28 3.45 -11.75 -5.47
N ALA A 29 4.45 -12.63 -5.40
CA ALA A 29 4.92 -13.42 -6.54
C ALA A 29 4.05 -14.65 -6.86
N MET A 30 3.12 -15.05 -5.98
CA MET A 30 2.25 -16.19 -6.24
C MET A 30 1.42 -15.98 -7.52
N PRO A 31 1.25 -17.02 -8.36
CA PRO A 31 0.44 -16.93 -9.57
C PRO A 31 -0.94 -16.32 -9.32
N LYS A 32 -1.35 -15.44 -10.22
CA LYS A 32 -2.67 -14.82 -10.22
C LYS A 32 -3.04 -14.37 -11.64
N PRO A 33 -4.34 -14.23 -11.94
CA PRO A 33 -4.78 -13.56 -13.16
C PRO A 33 -4.21 -12.14 -13.23
N ALA A 34 -3.80 -11.70 -14.44
CA ALA A 34 -3.21 -10.37 -14.64
C ALA A 34 -4.14 -9.23 -14.23
N THR A 35 -5.46 -9.44 -14.37
CA THR A 35 -6.50 -8.46 -14.03
C THR A 35 -6.91 -8.48 -12.54
N MET A 36 -6.35 -9.38 -11.74
CA MET A 36 -6.68 -9.47 -10.32
C MET A 36 -5.96 -8.38 -9.52
N VAL A 37 -6.74 -7.50 -8.90
CA VAL A 37 -6.24 -6.45 -8.00
C VAL A 37 -5.52 -7.10 -6.81
N GLN A 38 -4.35 -6.55 -6.47
CA GLN A 38 -3.55 -7.01 -5.35
C GLN A 38 -2.94 -5.82 -4.63
N CYS A 39 -2.96 -5.88 -3.29
CA CYS A 39 -2.33 -4.89 -2.44
C CYS A 39 -0.82 -4.88 -2.63
N HIS A 40 -0.29 -3.72 -3.02
CA HIS A 40 1.15 -3.50 -3.19
C HIS A 40 1.92 -3.58 -1.86
N ARG A 41 1.24 -3.35 -0.73
CA ARG A 41 1.81 -3.36 0.63
C ARG A 41 1.90 -4.78 1.21
N CYS A 42 0.77 -5.49 1.31
CA CYS A 42 0.72 -6.77 2.01
C CYS A 42 0.51 -7.99 1.12
N GLY A 43 0.26 -7.81 -0.18
CA GLY A 43 0.00 -8.90 -1.14
C GLY A 43 -1.41 -9.49 -1.06
N GLY A 44 -2.27 -9.01 -0.16
CA GLY A 44 -3.67 -9.42 -0.05
C GLY A 44 -4.49 -9.08 -1.30
N ARG A 45 -5.57 -9.83 -1.51
CA ARG A 45 -6.42 -9.78 -2.71
C ARG A 45 -7.90 -9.50 -2.39
N GLU A 46 -8.18 -9.23 -1.11
CA GLU A 46 -9.50 -8.84 -0.62
C GLU A 46 -9.59 -7.32 -0.53
N VAL A 47 -10.66 -6.75 -1.08
CA VAL A 47 -10.81 -5.31 -1.30
C VAL A 47 -12.17 -4.83 -0.83
N ILE A 48 -12.22 -3.59 -0.32
CA ILE A 48 -13.47 -2.85 -0.09
C ILE A 48 -13.48 -1.65 -1.04
N GLU A 49 -14.59 -1.43 -1.75
CA GLU A 49 -14.85 -0.17 -2.44
C GLU A 49 -15.44 0.83 -1.43
N THR A 50 -14.71 1.90 -1.14
CA THR A 50 -15.20 2.99 -0.30
C THR A 50 -15.56 4.20 -1.15
N LYS A 51 -16.54 5.00 -0.71
CA LYS A 51 -16.84 6.32 -1.27
C LYS A 51 -16.41 7.40 -0.29
N ILE A 52 -15.54 8.31 -0.72
CA ILE A 52 -15.04 9.43 0.08
C ILE A 52 -15.87 10.69 -0.26
N GLY A 53 -16.28 11.45 0.76
CA GLY A 53 -17.04 12.70 0.56
C GLY A 53 -18.50 12.47 0.15
N VAL A 54 -19.13 11.42 0.66
CA VAL A 54 -20.57 11.16 0.44
C VAL A 54 -21.40 12.23 1.14
N ILE A 55 -22.41 12.75 0.45
CA ILE A 55 -23.35 13.75 0.97
C ILE A 55 -24.73 13.11 1.13
N MET A 56 -25.42 13.42 2.22
CA MET A 56 -26.83 13.04 2.40
C MET A 56 -27.73 14.06 1.71
N LYS A 57 -28.41 13.66 0.63
CA LYS A 57 -29.39 14.50 -0.07
C LYS A 57 -30.74 13.81 -0.06
N SER A 58 -31.77 14.48 0.46
CA SER A 58 -33.12 13.92 0.58
C SER A 58 -33.15 12.56 1.29
N GLY A 59 -32.34 12.42 2.36
CA GLY A 59 -32.23 11.18 3.13
C GLY A 59 -31.45 10.05 2.46
N LYS A 60 -30.87 10.27 1.27
CA LYS A 60 -30.10 9.24 0.53
C LYS A 60 -28.62 9.64 0.39
N PRO A 61 -27.68 8.70 0.62
CA PRO A 61 -26.26 8.94 0.36
C PRO A 61 -26.02 9.10 -1.14
N THR A 62 -25.47 10.24 -1.55
CA THR A 62 -25.26 10.61 -2.96
C THR A 62 -23.84 11.14 -3.17
N GLY A 63 -23.29 10.91 -4.37
CA GLY A 63 -21.97 11.38 -4.77
C GLY A 63 -20.81 10.60 -4.15
N GLY A 64 -19.69 11.29 -3.97
CA GLY A 64 -18.43 10.77 -3.43
C GLY A 64 -17.51 10.13 -4.47
N THR A 65 -16.22 10.09 -4.15
CA THR A 65 -15.18 9.48 -4.99
C THR A 65 -14.98 8.03 -4.57
N LYS A 66 -15.16 7.10 -5.51
CA LYS A 66 -14.89 5.68 -5.28
C LYS A 66 -13.38 5.43 -5.21
N THR A 67 -12.96 4.63 -4.24
CA THR A 67 -11.58 4.18 -4.09
C THR A 67 -11.57 2.73 -3.65
N LEU A 68 -10.60 1.94 -4.11
CA LEU A 68 -10.41 0.59 -3.60
C LEU A 68 -9.36 0.59 -2.49
N ILE A 69 -9.69 -0.03 -1.36
CA ILE A 69 -8.77 -0.21 -0.24
C ILE A 69 -8.57 -1.69 0.09
N CYS A 70 -7.40 -2.02 0.64
CA CYS A 70 -7.09 -3.39 1.07
C CYS A 70 -7.72 -3.71 2.44
N VAL A 71 -8.50 -4.79 2.52
CA VAL A 71 -9.16 -5.23 3.78
C VAL A 71 -8.13 -5.60 4.84
N GLY A 72 -7.15 -6.43 4.49
CA GLY A 72 -6.14 -6.89 5.45
C GLY A 72 -5.25 -5.77 6.01
N CYS A 73 -5.02 -4.69 5.24
CA CYS A 73 -4.35 -3.50 5.76
C CYS A 73 -5.28 -2.68 6.65
N LEU A 74 -6.54 -2.51 6.25
CA LEU A 74 -7.52 -1.77 7.04
C LEU A 74 -7.72 -2.37 8.44
N LEU A 75 -7.80 -3.70 8.54
CA LEU A 75 -7.93 -4.42 9.82
C LEU A 75 -6.70 -4.26 10.72
N ARG A 76 -5.56 -3.82 10.19
CA ARG A 76 -4.35 -3.47 10.94
C ARG A 76 -4.24 -1.97 11.24
N GLY A 77 -5.27 -1.18 10.93
CA GLY A 77 -5.28 0.28 11.11
C GLY A 77 -4.63 1.05 9.95
N GLU A 78 -4.29 0.40 8.83
CA GLU A 78 -3.65 1.04 7.69
C GLU A 78 -4.67 1.30 6.55
N ARG A 79 -4.87 2.56 6.15
CA ARG A 79 -5.66 2.90 4.96
C ARG A 79 -4.82 2.83 3.69
N VAL A 80 -4.66 1.64 3.13
CA VAL A 80 -3.90 1.42 1.88
C VAL A 80 -4.84 1.48 0.66
N LEU A 81 -4.67 2.52 -0.16
CA LEU A 81 -5.32 2.69 -1.46
C LEU A 81 -4.68 1.77 -2.50
N MET A 82 -5.49 1.20 -3.38
CA MET A 82 -5.01 0.32 -4.45
C MET A 82 -5.35 0.84 -5.85
N LEU A 83 -6.46 1.58 -5.95
CA LEU A 83 -6.94 2.34 -7.10
C LEU A 83 -7.71 3.57 -6.60
#